data_AF-A0A2N5YJ96-F1
#
_entry.id   AF-A0A2N5YJ96-F1
#
_cell.length_a   1.000
_cell.length_b   1.000
_cell.length_c   1.000
_cell.angle_alpha   90.00
_cell.angle_beta   90.00
_cell.angle_gamma   90.00
#
_symmetry.space_group_name_H-M   'P 1'
#
loop_
_entity.id
_entity.type
_entity.pdbx_description
1 polymer ?
#
loop_
_entity_poly.entity_id
_entity_poly.type
_entity_poly.pdbx_seq_one_letter_code
_entity_poly.pdbx_strand_id
1 'polypeptide(L)'
;MKTIYTYIIILSLTFVSSSIFAQKHQKINNLVFPNGTILSSSDGTKVGKLVPASFDTRNLMVGVYLNQGNSNSSEMARIESKLVTDGVRNVKVNSENGKIKKGDPITSSSTPGEGMKATESGIILGIATEDATNGYVQVRILIQYLKL
;
A
#
# COMPACT_ATOMS: atom_id res chain seq x y z
N MET A 1 -41.53 -10.41 49.32
CA MET A 1 -40.29 -11.16 49.07
C MET A 1 -40.05 -11.63 47.63
N LYS A 2 -41.00 -11.48 46.68
CA LYS A 2 -40.77 -11.88 45.26
C LYS A 2 -40.09 -10.80 44.39
N THR A 3 -40.14 -9.52 44.79
CA THR A 3 -39.63 -8.39 43.98
C THR A 3 -38.11 -8.21 44.04
N ILE A 4 -37.45 -8.71 45.09
CA ILE A 4 -35.99 -8.61 45.26
C ILE A 4 -35.23 -9.61 44.36
N TYR A 5 -35.79 -10.79 44.12
CA TYR A 5 -35.19 -11.78 43.23
C TYR A 5 -35.27 -11.36 41.76
N THR A 6 -36.29 -10.61 41.36
CA THR A 6 -36.43 -10.09 40.00
C THR A 6 -35.31 -9.11 39.63
N TYR A 7 -34.90 -8.27 40.58
CA TYR A 7 -33.80 -7.31 40.36
C TYR A 7 -32.41 -7.97 40.37
N ILE A 8 -32.20 -9.02 41.17
CA ILE A 8 -30.93 -9.75 41.21
C ILE A 8 -30.68 -10.52 39.90
N ILE A 9 -31.73 -11.03 39.24
CA ILE A 9 -31.61 -11.73 37.96
C ILE A 9 -31.30 -10.77 36.80
N ILE A 10 -31.78 -9.52 36.87
CA ILE A 10 -31.52 -8.50 35.83
C ILE A 10 -30.10 -7.92 35.94
N LEU A 11 -29.50 -7.90 37.14
CA LEU A 11 -28.16 -7.34 37.36
C LEU A 11 -27.01 -8.26 36.88
N SER A 12 -27.22 -9.58 36.81
CA SER A 12 -26.21 -10.52 36.30
C SER A 12 -26.12 -10.58 34.77
N LEU A 13 -27.03 -9.92 34.03
CA LEU A 13 -27.06 -9.96 32.56
C LEU A 13 -26.27 -8.83 31.88
N THR A 14 -25.42 -8.12 32.64
CA THR A 14 -24.47 -7.14 32.09
C THR A 14 -23.04 -7.62 32.26
N PHE A 15 -22.81 -8.90 31.99
CA PHE A 15 -21.45 -9.43 31.85
C PHE A 15 -20.92 -9.11 30.46
N VAL A 16 -20.35 -7.90 30.35
CA VAL A 16 -19.16 -7.58 29.55
C VAL A 16 -19.12 -8.25 28.17
N SER A 17 -19.85 -7.70 27.21
CA SER A 17 -19.42 -7.79 25.80
C SER A 17 -18.29 -6.78 25.59
N SER A 18 -17.17 -6.98 26.29
CA SER A 18 -15.92 -6.34 25.92
C SER A 18 -15.71 -6.67 24.46
N SER A 19 -15.69 -5.63 23.63
CA SER A 19 -15.38 -5.72 22.23
C SER A 19 -14.12 -6.55 22.09
N ILE A 20 -14.28 -7.80 21.68
CA ILE A 20 -13.20 -8.53 21.06
C ILE A 20 -12.89 -7.63 19.88
N PHE A 21 -11.84 -6.81 20.01
CA PHE A 21 -11.05 -6.36 18.87
C PHE A 21 -10.55 -7.65 18.23
N ALA A 22 -11.45 -8.29 17.49
CA ALA A 22 -11.12 -9.26 16.50
C ALA A 22 -10.30 -8.43 15.53
N GLN A 23 -8.98 -8.48 15.70
CA GLN A 23 -8.11 -8.32 14.57
C GLN A 23 -8.64 -9.34 13.58
N LYS A 24 -9.51 -8.88 12.69
CA LYS A 24 -9.76 -9.52 11.42
C LYS A 24 -8.40 -9.42 10.75
N HIS A 25 -7.50 -10.33 11.11
CA HIS A 25 -6.42 -10.77 10.26
C HIS A 25 -7.17 -11.17 9.01
N GLN A 26 -7.25 -10.23 8.07
CA GLN A 26 -7.71 -10.56 6.74
C GLN A 26 -6.80 -11.69 6.34
N LYS A 27 -7.39 -12.88 6.27
CA LYS A 27 -6.83 -14.05 5.64
C LYS A 27 -6.06 -13.53 4.45
N ILE A 28 -4.73 -13.62 4.54
CA ILE A 28 -3.82 -13.04 3.58
C ILE A 28 -4.07 -13.84 2.32
N ASN A 29 -5.03 -13.40 1.50
CA ASN A 29 -5.03 -13.76 0.10
C ASN A 29 -3.60 -13.43 -0.33
N ASN A 30 -2.88 -14.43 -0.85
CA ASN A 30 -1.59 -14.23 -1.48
C ASN A 30 -1.79 -13.21 -2.62
N LEU A 31 -1.78 -11.92 -2.29
CA LEU A 31 -1.89 -10.82 -3.23
C LEU A 31 -0.53 -10.71 -3.89
N VAL A 32 -0.32 -11.62 -4.84
CA VAL A 32 0.86 -11.63 -5.70
C VAL A 32 0.60 -10.61 -6.79
N PHE A 33 1.30 -9.48 -6.69
CA PHE A 33 1.29 -8.46 -7.73
C PHE A 33 2.39 -8.75 -8.76
N PRO A 34 2.32 -8.19 -9.97
CA PRO A 34 3.46 -8.11 -10.87
C PRO A 34 4.61 -7.32 -10.24
N ASN A 35 5.85 -7.67 -10.59
CA ASN A 35 7.01 -6.88 -10.18
C ASN A 35 6.90 -5.46 -10.71
N GLY A 36 7.35 -4.47 -9.92
CA GLY A 36 7.30 -3.06 -10.30
C GLY A 36 5.95 -2.40 -10.06
N THR A 37 4.95 -3.11 -9.54
CA THR A 37 3.66 -2.52 -9.16
C THR A 37 3.82 -1.56 -7.98
N ILE A 38 3.28 -0.36 -8.10
CA ILE A 38 3.21 0.62 -7.00
C ILE A 38 2.08 0.22 -6.07
N LEU A 39 2.34 0.16 -4.76
CA LEU A 39 1.36 -0.22 -3.74
C LEU A 39 1.08 0.92 -2.76
N SER A 40 -0.17 1.01 -2.36
CA SER A 40 -0.66 1.83 -1.26
C SER A 40 -1.26 0.95 -0.18
N SER A 41 -1.35 1.46 1.05
CA SER A 41 -2.02 0.76 2.16
C SER A 41 -3.14 1.62 2.72
N SER A 42 -4.20 0.99 3.21
CA SER A 42 -5.32 1.70 3.85
C SER A 42 -4.93 2.57 5.05
N ASP A 43 -3.80 2.27 5.67
CA ASP A 43 -3.25 2.96 6.85
C ASP A 43 -1.89 3.63 6.57
N GLY A 44 -1.39 3.58 5.33
CA GLY A 44 -0.05 4.07 4.96
C GLY A 44 1.12 3.24 5.51
N THR A 45 0.87 2.07 6.11
CA THR A 45 1.92 1.18 6.65
C THR A 45 2.28 0.04 5.70
N LYS A 46 3.46 -0.57 5.90
CA LYS A 46 3.91 -1.74 5.13
C LYS A 46 3.16 -3.03 5.48
N VAL A 47 2.53 -3.06 6.66
CA VAL A 47 1.86 -4.24 7.24
C VAL A 47 0.35 -4.22 7.01
N GLY A 48 -0.21 -3.08 6.60
CA GLY A 48 -1.62 -2.94 6.30
C GLY A 48 -2.05 -3.65 5.01
N LYS A 49 -3.34 -3.55 4.70
CA LYS A 49 -3.90 -4.14 3.48
C LYS A 49 -3.36 -3.40 2.26
N LEU A 50 -2.43 -4.03 1.54
CA LEU A 50 -1.86 -3.49 0.32
C LEU A 50 -2.84 -3.56 -0.85
N VAL A 51 -2.93 -2.47 -1.61
CA VAL A 51 -3.69 -2.33 -2.84
C VAL A 51 -2.83 -1.64 -3.91
N PRO A 52 -3.03 -1.91 -5.21
CA PRO A 52 -2.36 -1.17 -6.27
C PRO A 52 -2.66 0.33 -6.14
N ALA A 53 -1.60 1.15 -6.17
CA ALA A 53 -1.73 2.60 -6.04
C ALA A 53 -2.46 3.20 -7.24
N SER A 54 -3.43 4.06 -6.96
CA SER A 54 -4.23 4.79 -7.95
C SER A 54 -4.46 6.20 -7.45
N PHE A 55 -5.21 7.00 -8.20
CA PHE A 55 -5.58 8.36 -7.83
C PHE A 55 -6.23 8.50 -6.45
N ASP A 56 -7.06 7.53 -6.05
CA ASP A 56 -7.75 7.54 -4.76
C ASP A 56 -6.81 7.25 -3.59
N THR A 57 -5.73 6.52 -3.85
CA THR A 57 -4.81 6.00 -2.81
C THR A 57 -3.42 6.61 -2.86
N ARG A 58 -3.16 7.54 -3.79
CA ARG A 58 -1.84 8.16 -4.01
C ARG A 58 -1.20 8.76 -2.75
N ASN A 59 -2.01 9.25 -1.82
CA ASN A 59 -1.53 9.86 -0.57
C ASN A 59 -1.04 8.82 0.46
N LEU A 60 -1.33 7.55 0.22
CA LEU A 60 -0.99 6.43 1.08
C LEU A 60 -0.05 5.44 0.37
N MET A 61 0.72 5.92 -0.62
CA MET A 61 1.76 5.12 -1.29
C MET A 61 2.79 4.67 -0.27
N VAL A 62 3.09 3.38 -0.28
CA VAL A 62 4.01 2.76 0.67
C VAL A 62 5.28 2.27 -0.02
N GLY A 63 5.19 1.79 -1.27
CA GLY A 63 6.37 1.28 -1.97
C GLY A 63 6.07 0.55 -3.27
N VAL A 64 7.08 -0.17 -3.75
CA VAL A 64 7.02 -0.97 -4.99
C VAL A 64 7.10 -2.45 -4.66
N TYR A 65 6.19 -3.23 -5.22
CA TYR A 65 6.21 -4.68 -5.09
C TYR A 65 7.31 -5.32 -5.95
N LEU A 66 8.11 -6.18 -5.33
CA LEU A 66 9.16 -6.95 -5.96
C LEU A 66 9.19 -8.35 -5.35
N ASN A 67 8.87 -9.35 -6.17
CA ASN A 67 8.98 -10.74 -5.78
C ASN A 67 10.45 -11.17 -5.77
N GLN A 68 11.15 -10.91 -4.67
CA GLN A 68 12.49 -11.45 -4.41
C GLN A 68 12.30 -12.87 -3.86
N GLY A 69 12.78 -13.87 -4.60
CA GLY A 69 12.42 -15.29 -4.45
C GLY A 69 12.96 -15.99 -3.21
N ASN A 70 12.63 -15.52 -2.00
CA ASN A 70 12.96 -16.21 -0.77
C ASN A 70 11.72 -16.91 -0.19
N SER A 71 11.56 -18.17 -0.56
CA SER A 71 10.38 -19.00 -0.25
C SER A 71 10.29 -19.49 1.20
N ASN A 72 11.28 -19.19 2.04
CA ASN A 72 11.45 -19.80 3.37
C ASN A 72 11.10 -18.87 4.56
N SER A 73 10.45 -17.73 4.33
CA SER A 73 10.06 -16.78 5.39
C SER A 73 8.57 -16.90 5.76
N SER A 74 8.23 -16.57 7.01
CA SER A 74 6.85 -16.51 7.50
C SER A 74 5.99 -15.58 6.65
N GLU A 75 4.70 -15.88 6.47
CA GLU A 75 3.83 -15.20 5.50
C GLU A 75 3.77 -13.66 5.64
N MET A 76 3.85 -13.12 6.86
CA MET A 76 3.94 -11.66 7.08
C MET A 76 5.31 -11.10 6.68
N ALA A 77 6.40 -11.82 6.98
CA ALA A 77 7.73 -11.48 6.46
C ALA A 77 7.79 -11.60 4.92
N ARG A 78 6.94 -12.39 4.26
CA ARG A 78 6.87 -12.50 2.79
C ARG A 78 6.31 -11.26 2.11
N ILE A 79 5.44 -10.47 2.75
CA ILE A 79 4.93 -9.22 2.16
C ILE A 79 5.93 -8.09 2.42
N GLU A 80 6.44 -7.97 3.64
CA GLU A 80 7.46 -6.95 3.95
C GLU A 80 8.76 -7.17 3.16
N SER A 81 9.19 -8.42 2.99
CA SER A 81 10.39 -8.73 2.17
C SER A 81 10.21 -8.48 0.67
N LYS A 82 8.96 -8.28 0.22
CA LYS A 82 8.63 -8.01 -1.19
C LYS A 82 8.23 -6.56 -1.44
N LEU A 83 8.21 -5.71 -0.41
CA LEU A 83 7.91 -4.29 -0.57
C LEU A 83 9.19 -3.48 -0.42
N VAL A 84 9.59 -2.81 -1.50
CA VAL A 84 10.79 -1.98 -1.50
C VAL A 84 10.40 -0.51 -1.44
N THR A 85 11.08 0.23 -0.56
CA THR A 85 10.82 1.65 -0.30
C THR A 85 12.02 2.55 -0.57
N ASP A 86 13.09 1.98 -1.12
CA ASP A 86 14.37 2.63 -1.31
C ASP A 86 15.17 2.00 -2.45
N GLY A 87 16.22 2.72 -2.89
CA GLY A 87 17.09 2.29 -3.97
C GLY A 87 16.51 2.50 -5.37
N VAL A 88 17.24 2.04 -6.39
CA VAL A 88 16.79 2.11 -7.80
C VAL A 88 16.12 0.79 -8.17
N ARG A 89 14.88 0.85 -8.63
CA ARG A 89 14.08 -0.33 -9.01
C ARG A 89 13.30 -0.09 -10.29
N ASN A 90 12.99 -1.17 -11.00
CA ASN A 90 12.08 -1.15 -12.14
C ASN A 90 10.66 -0.97 -11.64
N VAL A 91 10.00 0.08 -12.10
CA VAL A 91 8.61 0.43 -11.77
C VAL A 91 7.78 0.36 -13.02
N LYS A 92 6.58 -0.22 -12.91
CA LYS A 92 5.62 -0.27 -14.00
C LYS A 92 5.02 1.11 -14.20
N VAL A 93 5.06 1.65 -15.42
CA VAL A 93 4.63 3.01 -15.74
C VAL A 93 3.87 3.10 -17.05
N ASN A 94 3.12 4.19 -17.21
CA ASN A 94 2.44 4.59 -18.43
C ASN A 94 2.65 6.07 -18.76
N SER A 95 2.21 6.45 -19.97
CA SER A 95 2.34 7.80 -20.53
C SER A 95 1.11 8.69 -20.30
N GLU A 96 0.31 8.46 -19.26
CA GLU A 96 -0.91 9.24 -19.00
C GLU A 96 -0.64 10.74 -18.93
N ASN A 97 0.45 11.12 -18.27
CA ASN A 97 0.96 12.50 -18.18
C ASN A 97 2.11 12.79 -19.16
N GLY A 98 2.14 12.07 -20.28
CA GLY A 98 3.17 12.19 -21.31
C GLY A 98 4.39 11.30 -21.08
N LYS A 99 5.40 11.47 -21.94
CA LYS A 99 6.64 10.69 -21.88
C LYS A 99 7.42 10.99 -20.60
N ILE A 100 7.94 9.93 -19.98
CA ILE A 100 8.81 10.01 -18.81
C ILE A 100 10.24 10.22 -19.31
N LYS A 101 10.90 11.24 -18.77
CA LYS A 101 12.31 11.53 -18.99
C LYS A 101 13.11 11.29 -17.74
N LYS A 102 14.40 11.02 -17.90
CA LYS A 102 15.34 11.01 -16.78
C LYS A 102 15.25 12.32 -16.00
N GLY A 103 15.08 12.20 -14.68
CA GLY A 103 14.88 13.32 -13.76
C GLY A 103 13.41 13.67 -13.50
N ASP A 104 12.47 13.10 -14.25
CA ASP A 104 11.05 13.35 -14.00
C ASP A 104 10.59 12.70 -12.69
N PRO A 105 9.78 13.41 -11.89
CA PRO A 105 9.12 12.81 -10.73
C PRO A 105 8.03 11.83 -11.18
N ILE A 106 7.92 10.71 -10.47
CA ILE A 106 6.95 9.65 -10.75
C ILE A 106 5.94 9.58 -9.61
N THR A 107 4.65 9.55 -9.94
CA THR A 107 3.53 9.34 -9.01
C THR A 107 2.62 8.22 -9.53
N SER A 108 1.59 7.82 -8.79
CA SER A 108 0.60 6.84 -9.25
C SER A 108 -0.30 7.40 -10.36
N SER A 109 -0.60 6.59 -11.36
CA SER A 109 -1.52 6.91 -12.47
C SER A 109 -2.99 6.59 -12.14
N SER A 110 -3.89 6.85 -13.09
CA SER A 110 -5.28 6.38 -13.00
C SER A 110 -5.37 4.85 -13.11
N THR A 111 -4.40 4.23 -13.79
CA THR A 111 -4.29 2.77 -13.93
C THR A 111 -3.69 2.18 -12.65
N PRO A 112 -4.45 1.36 -11.89
CA PRO A 112 -3.99 0.89 -10.59
C PRO A 112 -2.68 0.10 -10.66
N GLY A 113 -1.70 0.53 -9.86
CA GLY A 113 -0.39 -0.11 -9.75
C GLY A 113 0.65 0.37 -10.76
N GLU A 114 0.27 1.26 -11.67
CA GLU A 114 1.19 1.88 -12.63
C GLU A 114 1.50 3.31 -12.24
N GLY A 115 2.75 3.72 -12.43
CA GLY A 115 3.18 5.09 -12.27
C GLY A 115 3.04 5.92 -13.54
N MET A 116 3.08 7.23 -13.38
CA MET A 116 3.15 8.21 -14.46
C MET A 116 4.00 9.40 -14.03
N LYS A 117 4.34 10.28 -14.97
CA LYS A 117 4.98 11.56 -14.67
C LYS A 117 4.11 12.40 -13.73
N ALA A 118 4.68 12.93 -12.65
CA ALA A 118 4.00 13.87 -11.78
C ALA A 118 4.02 15.28 -12.40
N THR A 119 2.84 15.85 -12.61
CA THR A 119 2.63 17.19 -13.19
C THR A 119 1.94 18.14 -12.22
N GLU A 120 1.58 17.66 -11.03
CA GLU A 120 0.93 18.41 -9.97
C GLU A 120 1.67 18.22 -8.65
N SER A 121 1.48 19.17 -7.72
CA SER A 121 2.02 19.04 -6.36
C SER A 121 1.35 17.88 -5.62
N GLY A 122 2.11 17.02 -4.97
CA GLY A 122 1.58 15.82 -4.32
C GLY A 122 2.64 14.81 -3.92
N ILE A 123 2.21 13.63 -3.46
CA ILE A 123 3.12 12.53 -3.15
C ILE A 123 3.68 11.95 -4.45
N ILE A 124 5.01 11.81 -4.48
CA ILE A 124 5.74 11.10 -5.53
C ILE A 124 6.33 9.82 -4.95
N LEU A 125 6.46 8.79 -5.79
CA LEU A 125 7.19 7.57 -5.49
C LEU A 125 8.71 7.80 -5.54
N GLY A 126 9.15 8.64 -6.48
CA GLY A 126 10.54 9.03 -6.61
C GLY A 126 10.87 9.61 -7.98
N ILE A 127 12.14 9.50 -8.38
CA ILE A 127 12.66 10.15 -9.59
C ILE A 127 13.11 9.12 -10.63
N ALA A 128 12.67 9.29 -11.88
CA ALA A 128 13.09 8.44 -12.99
C ALA A 128 14.59 8.60 -13.29
N THR A 129 15.30 7.50 -13.50
CA THR A 129 16.73 7.50 -13.83
C THR A 129 17.01 7.29 -15.31
N GLU A 130 15.98 7.00 -16.10
CA GLU A 130 16.01 6.78 -17.54
C GLU A 130 14.71 7.26 -18.19
N ASP A 131 14.68 7.25 -19.53
CA ASP A 131 13.52 7.61 -20.32
C ASP A 131 12.58 6.41 -20.52
N ALA A 132 11.28 6.64 -20.49
CA ALA A 132 10.28 5.65 -20.84
C ALA A 132 9.03 6.30 -21.46
N THR A 133 8.33 5.53 -22.28
CA THR A 133 6.97 5.92 -22.72
C THR A 133 5.94 5.08 -21.97
N ASN A 134 6.05 3.76 -22.02
CA ASN A 134 5.20 2.82 -21.28
C ASN A 134 6.03 1.61 -20.86
N GLY A 135 5.51 0.78 -19.95
CA GLY A 135 6.14 -0.47 -19.55
C GLY A 135 6.88 -0.34 -18.24
N TYR A 136 8.21 -0.44 -18.27
CA TYR A 136 9.05 -0.31 -17.07
C TYR A 136 10.03 0.83 -17.21
N VAL A 137 10.28 1.52 -16.11
CA VAL A 137 11.32 2.54 -15.98
C VAL A 137 12.06 2.35 -14.67
N GLN A 138 13.36 2.57 -14.68
CA GLN A 138 14.14 2.65 -13.45
C GLN A 138 13.80 3.94 -12.68
N VAL A 139 13.40 3.78 -11.43
CA VAL A 139 13.08 4.88 -10.50
C VAL A 139 13.94 4.74 -9.27
N ARG A 140 14.59 5.85 -8.88
CA ARG A 140 15.16 5.97 -7.53
C ARG A 140 14.00 6.25 -6.58
N ILE A 141 13.65 5.26 -5.78
CA ILE A 141 12.53 5.33 -4.84
C ILE A 141 12.91 6.27 -3.70
N LEU A 142 12.09 7.30 -3.52
CA LEU A 142 12.12 8.27 -2.44
C LEU A 142 10.69 8.81 -2.30
N ILE A 143 9.92 8.19 -1.42
CA ILE A 143 8.51 8.55 -1.22
C ILE A 143 8.47 9.85 -0.41
N GLN A 144 8.00 10.92 -1.04
CA GLN A 144 7.92 12.23 -0.42
C GLN A 144 6.86 13.10 -1.08
N TYR A 145 6.50 14.19 -0.40
CA TYR A 145 5.74 15.26 -1.02
C TYR A 145 6.65 16.09 -1.93
N LEU A 146 6.16 16.39 -3.13
CA LEU A 146 6.79 17.32 -4.07
C LEU A 146 5.86 18.53 -4.27
N LYS A 147 6.45 19.73 -4.17
CA LYS A 147 5.81 20.98 -4.56
C LYS A 147 6.39 21.40 -5.91
N LEU A 148 5.52 21.58 -6.91
CA LEU A 148 5.87 22.07 -8.25
C LEU A 148 5.70 23.58 -8.35
#